data_AF-A0ABD7R992-F1
#
_entry.id   AF-A0ABD7R992-F1
#
_cell.length_a   1.000
_cell.length_b   1.000
_cell.length_c   1.000
_cell.angle_alpha   90.00
_cell.angle_beta   90.00
_cell.angle_gamma   90.00
#
_symmetry.space_group_name_H-M   'P 1'
#
loop_
_entity.id
_entity.type
_entity.pdbx_description
1 polymer ?
#
loop_
_entity_poly.entity_id
_entity_poly.type
_entity_poly.pdbx_seq_one_letter_code
_entity_poly.pdbx_strand_id
1 'polypeptide(L)'
;MYNRTYNNDQGVKVSGAAANNHLFKKYIEEDNIIQFLEKEFPDDFKFNYIKSPQDMEKAVAVFKMYRKFSVSSSKLFDVGSPYIIDKKFTMAVLNALNCQYCDGDTIYNRVIVEVW
;
A
#
# COMPACT_ATOMS: atom_id res chain seq x y z
N MET A 1 -3.41 -13.77 14.21
CA MET A 1 -3.27 -12.36 13.78
C MET A 1 -4.18 -11.49 14.63
N TYR A 2 -3.65 -10.48 15.33
CA TYR A 2 -4.49 -9.56 16.11
C TYR A 2 -5.13 -8.55 15.16
N ASN A 3 -6.46 -8.59 15.04
CA ASN A 3 -7.23 -7.52 14.42
C ASN A 3 -6.97 -6.23 15.19
N ARG A 4 -6.11 -5.35 14.65
CA ARG A 4 -5.90 -4.01 15.22
C ARG A 4 -7.22 -3.25 15.11
N THR A 5 -7.83 -2.94 16.25
CA THR A 5 -9.02 -2.09 16.34
C THR A 5 -8.60 -0.69 16.74
N TYR A 6 -9.10 0.32 16.03
CA TYR A 6 -8.86 1.73 16.31
C TYR A 6 -10.16 2.38 16.75
N ASN A 7 -10.09 3.42 17.59
CA ASN A 7 -11.25 4.25 17.88
C ASN A 7 -11.20 5.46 16.96
N ASN A 8 -12.30 5.79 16.29
CA ASN A 8 -12.40 7.03 15.52
C ASN A 8 -12.60 8.25 16.45
N ASP A 9 -12.63 9.46 15.88
CA ASP A 9 -12.80 10.73 16.61
C ASP A 9 -14.13 10.85 17.38
N GLN A 10 -15.05 9.89 17.17
CA GLN A 10 -16.33 9.77 17.87
C GLN A 10 -16.33 8.65 18.93
N GLY A 11 -15.18 8.02 19.19
CA GLY A 11 -15.03 6.94 20.17
C GLY A 11 -15.52 5.57 19.72
N VAL A 12 -15.89 5.40 18.44
CA VAL A 12 -16.42 4.14 17.89
C VAL A 12 -15.28 3.23 17.47
N LYS A 13 -15.33 1.98 17.94
CA LYS A 13 -14.33 0.94 17.67
C LYS A 13 -14.51 0.40 16.25
N VAL A 14 -13.57 0.71 15.36
CA VAL A 14 -13.56 0.29 13.95
C VAL A 14 -12.48 -0.77 13.70
N SER A 15 -12.82 -1.75 12.86
CA SER A 15 -11.88 -2.79 12.43
C SER A 15 -10.76 -2.19 11.59
N GLY A 16 -9.55 -2.74 11.71
CA GLY A 16 -8.34 -2.18 11.12
C GLY A 16 -8.44 -1.88 9.62
N ALA A 17 -9.19 -2.68 8.85
CA ALA A 17 -9.40 -2.46 7.42
C ALA A 17 -10.26 -1.22 7.10
N ALA A 18 -11.29 -0.94 7.90
CA ALA A 18 -12.17 0.22 7.72
C ALA A 18 -11.54 1.51 8.26
N ALA A 19 -10.84 1.42 9.40
CA ALA A 19 -10.06 2.53 9.97
C ALA A 19 -8.96 2.99 9.01
N ASN A 20 -8.24 2.03 8.43
CA ASN A 20 -7.26 2.27 7.39
C ASN A 20 -7.90 3.01 6.20
N ASN A 21 -8.99 2.51 5.63
CA ASN A 21 -9.67 3.18 4.50
C ASN A 21 -10.12 4.63 4.80
N HIS A 22 -10.55 4.93 6.03
CA HIS A 22 -11.00 6.28 6.41
C HIS A 22 -9.83 7.24 6.64
N LEU A 23 -8.79 6.80 7.38
CA LEU A 23 -7.52 7.54 7.49
C LEU A 23 -6.92 7.79 6.09
N PHE A 24 -7.02 6.82 5.17
CA PHE A 24 -6.46 6.93 3.82
C PHE A 24 -7.13 7.96 2.92
N LYS A 25 -8.46 8.09 2.98
CA LYS A 25 -9.15 9.16 2.23
C LYS A 25 -8.67 10.53 2.69
N LYS A 26 -8.52 10.69 4.01
CA LYS A 26 -8.02 11.91 4.66
C LYS A 26 -6.56 12.22 4.25
N TYR A 27 -5.66 11.24 4.26
CA TYR A 27 -4.25 11.45 3.87
C TYR A 27 -4.03 11.76 2.38
N ILE A 28 -4.88 11.26 1.48
CA ILE A 28 -4.83 11.59 0.05
C ILE A 28 -5.42 12.99 -0.23
N GLU A 29 -6.47 13.37 0.50
CA GLU A 29 -7.11 14.70 0.38
C GLU A 29 -6.34 15.82 1.10
N GLU A 30 -5.52 15.50 2.12
CA GLU A 30 -4.73 16.44 2.94
C GLU A 30 -3.23 16.54 2.56
N ASP A 31 -2.80 15.98 1.43
CA ASP A 31 -1.40 16.03 0.94
C ASP A 31 -0.34 15.41 1.88
N ASN A 32 -0.74 14.44 2.72
CA ASN A 32 0.11 13.84 3.75
C ASN A 32 0.52 12.38 3.43
N ILE A 33 0.45 11.96 2.16
CA ILE A 33 0.84 10.60 1.73
C ILE A 33 2.32 10.33 2.01
N ILE A 34 3.19 11.34 1.86
CA ILE A 34 4.62 11.19 2.14
C ILE A 34 4.84 10.80 3.60
N GLN A 35 4.20 11.50 4.55
CA GLN A 35 4.29 11.18 5.98
C GLN A 35 3.78 9.76 6.29
N PHE A 36 2.70 9.34 5.61
CA PHE A 36 2.20 7.97 5.75
C PHE A 36 3.22 6.95 5.28
N LEU A 37 3.80 7.13 4.09
CA LEU A 37 4.79 6.20 3.54
C LEU A 37 6.08 6.21 4.35
N GLU A 38 6.53 7.35 4.86
CA GLU A 38 7.69 7.44 5.76
C GLU A 38 7.52 6.60 7.03
N LYS A 39 6.29 6.57 7.56
CA LYS A 39 5.94 5.80 8.76
C LYS A 39 5.79 4.31 8.50
N GLU A 40 5.14 3.94 7.41
CA GLU A 40 4.87 2.53 7.11
C GLU A 40 6.06 1.82 6.45
N PHE A 41 6.92 2.55 5.73
CA PHE A 41 8.08 1.91 5.12
C PHE A 41 9.07 1.45 6.19
N PRO A 42 9.47 0.16 6.16
CA PRO A 42 10.55 -0.35 6.97
C PRO A 42 11.86 0.43 6.78
N ASP A 43 12.68 0.51 7.82
CA ASP A 43 13.94 1.26 7.77
C ASP A 43 14.94 0.69 6.75
N ASP A 44 14.94 -0.63 6.55
CA ASP A 44 15.74 -1.29 5.52
C ASP A 44 15.26 -0.96 4.10
N PHE A 45 13.95 -0.84 3.89
CA PHE A 45 13.40 -0.37 2.62
C PHE A 45 13.86 1.07 2.34
N LYS A 46 13.67 1.98 3.31
CA LYS A 46 14.09 3.39 3.18
C LYS A 46 15.58 3.49 2.92
N PHE A 47 16.39 2.74 3.67
CA PHE A 47 17.83 2.71 3.49
C PHE A 47 18.22 2.24 2.08
N ASN A 48 17.57 1.23 1.52
CA ASN A 48 17.97 0.66 0.23
C ASN A 48 17.41 1.42 -0.98
N TYR A 49 16.20 1.98 -0.88
CA TYR A 49 15.44 2.47 -2.03
C TYR A 49 15.09 3.95 -1.99
N ILE A 50 15.16 4.62 -0.84
CA ILE A 50 14.83 6.05 -0.71
C ILE A 50 16.13 6.82 -0.46
N LYS A 51 16.80 7.25 -1.53
CA LYS A 51 18.06 8.00 -1.47
C LYS A 51 17.85 9.51 -1.63
N SER A 52 16.74 9.89 -2.23
CA SER A 52 16.36 11.29 -2.39
C SER A 52 14.85 11.50 -2.28
N PRO A 53 14.39 12.76 -2.14
CA PRO A 53 12.96 13.08 -2.18
C PRO A 53 12.26 12.59 -3.46
N GLN A 54 12.97 12.54 -4.60
CA GLN A 54 12.41 12.04 -5.85
C GLN A 54 12.09 10.53 -5.79
N ASP A 55 12.83 9.75 -5.01
CA ASP A 55 12.53 8.33 -4.83
C ASP A 55 11.27 8.13 -3.98
N MET A 56 11.05 9.00 -2.99
CA MET A 56 9.81 9.03 -2.23
C MET A 56 8.62 9.41 -3.13
N GLU A 57 8.77 10.42 -4.00
CA GLU A 57 7.73 10.78 -4.98
C GLU A 57 7.38 9.63 -5.93
N LYS A 58 8.38 8.84 -6.36
CA LYS A 58 8.12 7.63 -7.15
C LYS A 58 7.34 6.59 -6.34
N ALA A 59 7.68 6.39 -5.07
CA ALA A 59 6.95 5.48 -4.19
C ALA A 59 5.49 5.93 -3.99
N VAL A 60 5.27 7.24 -3.82
CA VAL A 60 3.94 7.87 -3.79
C VAL A 60 3.17 7.56 -5.06
N ALA A 61 3.78 7.71 -6.24
CA ALA A 61 3.14 7.43 -7.52
C ALA A 61 2.74 5.96 -7.67
N VAL A 62 3.64 5.02 -7.30
CA VAL A 62 3.35 3.58 -7.29
C VAL A 62 2.17 3.27 -6.37
N PHE A 63 2.18 3.81 -5.15
CA PHE A 63 1.11 3.59 -4.19
C PHE A 63 -0.23 4.14 -4.67
N LYS A 64 -0.26 5.37 -5.23
CA LYS A 64 -1.46 5.98 -5.83
C LYS A 64 -2.01 5.13 -6.97
N MET A 65 -1.14 4.64 -7.85
CA MET A 65 -1.51 3.77 -8.97
C MET A 65 -2.13 2.46 -8.48
N TYR A 66 -1.44 1.75 -7.59
CA TYR A 66 -1.93 0.51 -6.98
C TYR A 66 -3.29 0.71 -6.32
N ARG A 67 -3.43 1.79 -5.55
CA ARG A 67 -4.67 2.07 -4.83
C ARG A 67 -5.83 2.39 -5.76
N LYS A 68 -5.60 3.25 -6.76
CA LYS A 68 -6.62 3.58 -7.76
C LYS A 68 -7.12 2.32 -8.45
N PHE A 69 -6.19 1.44 -8.87
CA PHE A 69 -6.54 0.18 -9.49
C PHE A 69 -7.34 -0.74 -8.53
N SER A 70 -6.86 -0.91 -7.29
CA SER A 70 -7.49 -1.78 -6.29
C SER A 70 -8.91 -1.33 -5.90
N VAL A 71 -9.22 -0.04 -6.03
CA VAL A 71 -10.57 0.49 -5.79
C VAL A 71 -11.45 0.34 -7.03
N SER A 72 -10.89 0.46 -8.23
CA SER A 72 -11.65 0.41 -9.50
C SER A 72 -11.82 -0.99 -10.09
N SER A 73 -11.13 -1.99 -9.55
CA SER A 73 -11.03 -3.33 -10.16
C SER A 73 -11.18 -4.42 -9.11
N SER A 74 -11.87 -5.50 -9.47
CA SER A 74 -11.88 -6.75 -8.69
C SER A 74 -10.70 -7.66 -9.01
N LYS A 75 -9.87 -7.30 -9.99
CA LYS A 75 -8.65 -8.03 -10.35
C LYS A 75 -7.49 -7.63 -9.45
N LEU A 76 -6.49 -8.51 -9.34
CA LEU A 76 -5.21 -8.17 -8.71
C LEU A 76 -4.42 -7.21 -9.58
N PHE A 77 -3.65 -6.34 -8.92
CA PHE A 77 -2.73 -5.44 -9.60
C PHE A 77 -1.62 -6.27 -10.25
N ASP A 78 -1.50 -6.23 -11.58
CA ASP A 78 -0.51 -7.01 -12.31
C ASP A 78 0.77 -6.20 -12.57
N VAL A 79 1.85 -6.52 -11.85
CA VAL A 79 3.17 -5.91 -12.05
C VAL A 79 3.82 -6.33 -13.37
N GLY A 80 3.34 -7.43 -13.95
CA GLY A 80 3.77 -7.94 -15.26
C GLY A 80 3.35 -7.03 -16.42
N SER A 81 2.37 -6.16 -16.20
CA SER A 81 1.83 -5.21 -17.17
C SER A 81 2.92 -4.41 -17.90
N PRO A 82 2.82 -4.24 -19.24
CA PRO A 82 3.80 -3.49 -20.02
C PRO A 82 3.83 -1.99 -19.67
N TYR A 83 2.81 -1.49 -18.94
CA TYR A 83 2.73 -0.10 -18.51
C TYR A 83 3.54 0.18 -17.23
N ILE A 84 4.09 -0.85 -16.59
CA ILE A 84 4.93 -0.70 -15.39
C ILE A 84 6.39 -0.74 -15.83
N ILE A 85 6.99 0.46 -15.85
CA ILE A 85 8.35 0.68 -16.35
C ILE A 85 9.39 0.10 -15.38
N ASP A 86 9.25 0.41 -14.09
CA ASP A 86 10.14 -0.08 -13.05
C ASP A 86 9.45 -1.15 -12.20
N LYS A 87 9.46 -2.39 -12.71
CA LYS A 87 8.85 -3.54 -12.05
C LYS A 87 9.51 -3.85 -10.71
N LYS A 88 10.85 -3.78 -10.65
CA LYS A 88 11.62 -4.08 -9.43
C LYS A 88 11.28 -3.11 -8.31
N PHE A 89 11.30 -1.82 -8.60
CA PHE A 89 10.93 -0.80 -7.61
C PHE A 89 9.46 -0.92 -7.21
N THR A 90 8.56 -1.16 -8.18
CA THR A 90 7.13 -1.35 -7.91
C THR A 90 6.90 -2.53 -6.95
N MET A 91 7.49 -3.69 -7.23
CA MET A 91 7.41 -4.86 -6.35
C MET A 91 7.99 -4.56 -4.97
N ALA A 92 9.12 -3.86 -4.88
CA ALA A 92 9.74 -3.50 -3.61
C ALA A 92 8.81 -2.62 -2.76
N VAL A 93 8.20 -1.59 -3.36
CA VAL A 93 7.21 -0.73 -2.69
C VAL A 93 6.01 -1.55 -2.20
N LEU A 94 5.45 -2.40 -3.07
CA LEU A 94 4.27 -3.21 -2.72
C LEU A 94 4.59 -4.25 -1.63
N ASN A 95 5.78 -4.85 -1.65
CA ASN A 95 6.23 -5.77 -0.61
C ASN A 95 6.45 -5.04 0.72
N ALA A 96 7.08 -3.87 0.71
CA ALA A 96 7.29 -3.07 1.92
C ALA A 96 5.97 -2.68 2.60
N LEU A 97 4.91 -2.50 1.81
CA LEU A 97 3.56 -2.17 2.30
C LEU A 97 2.65 -3.41 2.47
N ASN A 98 3.18 -4.62 2.30
CA ASN A 98 2.40 -5.88 2.32
C ASN A 98 1.15 -5.85 1.42
N CYS A 99 1.24 -5.17 0.28
CA CYS A 99 0.16 -5.09 -0.71
C CYS A 99 0.12 -6.36 -1.56
N GLN A 100 -1.09 -6.87 -1.83
CA GLN A 100 -1.29 -8.06 -2.65
C GLN A 100 -1.28 -7.68 -4.14
N TYR A 101 -0.48 -8.36 -4.94
CA TYR A 101 -0.38 -8.15 -6.38
C TYR A 101 -0.05 -9.46 -7.09
N CYS A 102 -0.07 -9.46 -8.42
CA CYS A 102 0.37 -10.59 -9.23
C CYS A 102 1.45 -10.18 -10.23
N ASP A 103 2.28 -11.14 -10.64
CA ASP A 103 3.17 -11.07 -11.80
C ASP A 103 2.83 -12.25 -12.70
N GLY A 104 2.03 -11.99 -13.75
CA GLY A 104 1.37 -13.06 -14.50
C GLY A 104 0.52 -13.94 -13.59
N ASP A 105 0.80 -15.24 -13.56
CA ASP A 105 0.05 -16.21 -12.74
C ASP A 105 0.52 -16.28 -11.27
N THR A 106 1.61 -15.61 -10.91
CA THR A 106 2.18 -15.67 -9.56
C THR A 106 1.58 -14.59 -8.67
N ILE A 107 0.99 -14.97 -7.54
CA ILE A 107 0.39 -14.03 -6.56
C ILE A 107 1.37 -13.80 -5.40
N TYR A 108 1.67 -12.54 -5.10
CA TYR A 108 2.51 -12.11 -4.00
C TYR A 108 1.69 -11.54 -2.84
N ASN A 109 2.24 -11.62 -1.62
CA ASN A 109 1.63 -11.12 -0.38
C ASN A 109 0.17 -11.56 -0.21
N ARG A 110 -0.09 -12.84 -0.49
CA ARG A 110 -1.42 -13.42 -0.44
C ARG A 110 -1.96 -13.30 0.98
N VAL A 111 -3.04 -12.53 1.15
CA VAL A 111 -3.79 -12.50 2.41
C VAL A 111 -4.62 -13.79 2.45
N ILE A 112 -4.19 -14.77 3.24
CA ILE A 112 -5.01 -15.93 3.57
C ILE A 112 -6.02 -15.47 4.62
N VAL A 113 -7.26 -15.22 4.19
CA VAL A 113 -8.38 -15.10 5.13
C VAL A 113 -8.73 -16.52 5.55
N GLU A 114 -8.14 -17.02 6.64
CA GLU A 114 -8.66 -18.21 7.29
C GLU A 114 -10.09 -17.91 7.75
N VAL A 115 -11.06 -18.47 7.04
CA VAL A 115 -12.45 -18.53 7.48
C VAL A 115 -12.51 -19.69 8.49
N TRP A 116 -12.57 -19.37 9.77
CA TRP A 116 -12.97 -20.32 10.82
C TRP A 116 -14.49 -20.36 10.92
#